data_AF-A0A0D9WSF3-F1
#
_entry.id   AF-A0A0D9WSF3-F1
#
_cell.length_a   1.000
_cell.length_b   1.000
_cell.length_c   1.000
_cell.angle_alpha   90.00
_cell.angle_beta   90.00
_cell.angle_gamma   90.00
#
_symmetry.space_group_name_H-M   'P 1'
#
loop_
_entity.id
_entity.type
_entity.pdbx_description
1 polymer ?
#
loop_
_entity_poly.entity_id
_entity_poly.type
_entity_poly.pdbx_seq_one_letter_code
_entity_poly.pdbx_strand_id
1 'polypeptide(L)'
;MQAAAPAWAPAIFSSASAVSVRPRRGGRAGAGAVRCELAASAPSAAPGSSLAGARWAQRTVVIPPQRRGCHLITPKIVNEIRGELSEFKCGLAHLFLHHTSASLTINENYDSDVQFDTETFLSRIVPEGPSAPWRHTMEGPDDMPAHIKSSMFGCSLTIPITDGRLNMGTWQGIWLCEHRDYATPRKIVITLNGI
;
A
#
# COMPACT_ATOMS: atom_id res chain seq x y z
N MET A 1 -55.85 -25.17 1.60
CA MET A 1 -54.66 -25.31 0.73
C MET A 1 -53.44 -25.39 1.62
N GLN A 2 -52.74 -26.52 1.60
CA GLN A 2 -51.63 -26.87 2.50
C GLN A 2 -50.28 -26.27 2.04
N ALA A 3 -49.56 -25.82 3.06
CA ALA A 3 -48.13 -25.54 3.30
C ALA A 3 -47.03 -25.90 2.27
N ALA A 4 -45.95 -25.10 2.29
CA ALA A 4 -44.58 -25.63 2.43
C ALA A 4 -43.60 -24.59 3.04
N ALA A 5 -42.85 -25.05 4.05
CA ALA A 5 -41.80 -24.35 4.80
C ALA A 5 -40.40 -24.64 4.20
N PRO A 6 -39.32 -23.91 4.57
CA PRO A 6 -37.98 -24.15 4.04
C PRO A 6 -37.28 -25.31 4.78
N ALA A 7 -36.63 -26.19 4.01
CA ALA A 7 -35.89 -27.35 4.53
C ALA A 7 -34.43 -27.00 4.85
N TRP A 8 -33.97 -27.48 6.00
CA TRP A 8 -32.63 -27.41 6.55
C TRP A 8 -31.96 -28.80 6.42
N ALA A 9 -30.75 -28.84 5.83
CA ALA A 9 -29.56 -29.73 6.04
C ALA A 9 -29.71 -31.29 6.21
N PRO A 10 -28.62 -32.09 6.32
CA PRO A 10 -27.31 -32.17 5.62
C PRO A 10 -26.97 -33.62 5.12
N ALA A 11 -25.90 -33.80 4.31
CA ALA A 11 -25.06 -35.02 4.14
C ALA A 11 -24.40 -35.04 2.74
N ILE A 12 -23.27 -35.67 2.41
CA ILE A 12 -22.20 -36.44 3.07
C ILE A 12 -21.05 -36.51 2.02
N PHE A 13 -19.82 -36.65 2.51
CA PHE A 13 -18.59 -36.96 1.75
C PHE A 13 -18.76 -37.95 0.59
N SER A 14 -18.04 -37.73 -0.52
CA SER A 14 -17.67 -38.83 -1.42
C SER A 14 -16.30 -38.62 -2.08
N SER A 15 -15.43 -39.59 -1.77
CA SER A 15 -14.24 -40.10 -2.45
C SER A 15 -13.18 -39.13 -3.02
N ALA A 16 -12.11 -38.94 -2.26
CA ALA A 16 -10.79 -38.64 -2.79
C ALA A 16 -10.16 -39.93 -3.34
N SER A 17 -9.84 -39.96 -4.64
CA SER A 17 -9.04 -41.01 -5.24
C SER A 17 -7.58 -40.90 -4.77
N ALA A 18 -7.10 -41.96 -4.11
CA ALA A 18 -5.72 -42.08 -3.67
C ALA A 18 -4.78 -42.30 -4.87
N VAL A 19 -3.93 -41.32 -5.17
CA VAL A 19 -2.80 -41.49 -6.09
C VAL A 19 -1.64 -42.14 -5.32
N SER A 20 -1.39 -43.42 -5.62
CA SER A 20 -0.23 -44.17 -5.10
C SER A 20 1.06 -43.70 -5.77
N VAL A 21 1.87 -42.89 -5.07
CA VAL A 21 3.24 -42.56 -5.47
C VAL A 21 4.21 -43.60 -4.91
N ARG A 22 4.85 -44.37 -5.79
CA ARG A 22 5.94 -45.30 -5.42
C ARG A 22 7.22 -44.53 -5.08
N PRO A 23 8.01 -44.94 -4.07
CA PRO A 23 9.29 -44.30 -3.78
C PRO A 23 10.34 -44.76 -4.80
N ARG A 24 10.98 -43.81 -5.49
CA ARG A 24 12.20 -44.08 -6.27
C ARG A 24 13.40 -44.13 -5.32
N ARG A 25 14.17 -45.22 -5.44
CA ARG A 25 15.44 -45.46 -4.75
C ARG A 25 16.51 -44.44 -5.18
N GLY A 26 17.22 -43.89 -4.18
CA GLY A 26 18.68 -43.80 -4.13
C GLY A 26 19.39 -42.91 -5.15
N GLY A 27 19.65 -41.65 -4.75
CA GLY A 27 20.74 -40.83 -5.29
C GLY A 27 21.50 -40.21 -4.12
N ARG A 28 22.78 -40.57 -3.96
CA ARG A 28 23.70 -39.95 -2.98
C ARG A 28 23.88 -38.47 -3.33
N ALA A 29 23.35 -37.56 -2.51
CA ALA A 29 23.75 -36.17 -2.52
C ALA A 29 25.00 -36.03 -1.63
N GLY A 30 26.15 -35.76 -2.26
CA GLY A 30 27.36 -35.35 -1.55
C GLY A 30 27.12 -33.97 -0.93
N ALA A 31 27.34 -33.87 0.38
CA ALA A 31 27.38 -32.60 1.10
C ALA A 31 28.65 -31.83 0.68
N GLY A 32 28.58 -31.12 -0.45
CA GLY A 32 29.55 -30.09 -0.81
C GLY A 32 29.21 -28.81 -0.06
N ALA A 33 29.85 -28.57 1.08
CA ALA A 33 29.81 -27.28 1.75
C ALA A 33 30.41 -26.23 0.81
N VAL A 34 29.59 -25.30 0.32
CA VAL A 34 30.08 -24.12 -0.39
C VAL A 34 30.78 -23.24 0.64
N ARG A 35 32.11 -23.31 0.69
CA ARG A 35 32.94 -22.36 1.45
C ARG A 35 32.93 -21.04 0.70
N CYS A 36 32.25 -20.03 1.25
CA CYS A 36 32.42 -18.65 0.84
C CYS A 36 33.71 -18.14 1.50
N GLU A 37 34.82 -18.17 0.77
CA GLU A 37 36.07 -17.52 1.21
C GLU A 37 35.90 -16.00 1.06
N LEU A 38 35.72 -15.32 2.19
CA LEU A 38 35.85 -13.87 2.29
C LEU A 38 37.34 -13.52 2.09
N ALA A 39 37.70 -13.13 0.88
CA ALA A 39 38.94 -12.43 0.63
C ALA A 39 38.84 -11.04 1.28
N ALA A 40 39.40 -10.90 2.49
CA ALA A 40 39.58 -9.60 3.14
C ALA A 40 40.77 -8.89 2.50
N SER A 41 40.52 -8.09 1.46
CA SER A 41 41.41 -6.98 1.10
C SER A 41 40.83 -5.69 1.66
N ALA A 42 41.51 -5.11 2.64
CA ALA A 42 41.15 -3.81 3.20
C ALA A 42 41.28 -2.74 2.11
N PRO A 43 40.27 -1.89 1.88
CA PRO A 43 40.43 -0.76 0.98
C PRO A 43 41.34 0.27 1.66
N SER A 44 42.36 0.71 0.92
CA SER A 44 43.16 1.89 1.28
C SER A 44 42.24 3.10 1.34
N ALA A 45 42.08 3.68 2.54
CA ALA A 45 41.23 4.83 2.75
C ALA A 45 41.81 6.06 2.02
N ALA A 46 41.12 6.49 0.96
CA ALA A 46 41.37 7.79 0.36
C ALA A 46 40.95 8.88 1.36
N PRO A 47 41.79 9.91 1.63
CA PRO A 47 41.44 10.99 2.52
C PRO A 47 40.48 11.94 1.78
N GLY A 48 39.22 12.02 2.22
CA GLY A 48 38.32 13.12 1.82
C GLY A 48 36.84 12.84 1.61
N SER A 49 36.31 11.63 1.83
CA SER A 49 34.85 11.47 1.88
C SER A 49 34.37 11.72 3.31
N SER A 50 33.66 12.82 3.54
CA SER A 50 32.75 12.86 4.68
C SER A 50 31.79 11.68 4.47
N LEU A 51 31.79 10.71 5.38
CA LEU A 51 30.70 9.75 5.45
C LEU A 51 29.42 10.58 5.52
N ALA A 52 28.62 10.57 4.46
CA ALA A 52 27.32 11.23 4.46
C ALA A 52 26.54 10.59 5.61
N GLY A 53 26.48 11.31 6.74
CA GLY A 53 25.78 10.84 7.92
C GLY A 53 24.30 10.69 7.60
N ALA A 54 23.61 9.83 8.34
CA ALA A 54 22.17 9.69 8.18
C ALA A 54 21.49 11.05 8.31
N ARG A 55 20.75 11.44 7.27
CA ARG A 55 20.02 12.70 7.14
C ARG A 55 18.54 12.44 7.37
N TRP A 56 17.87 13.44 7.91
CA TRP A 56 16.43 13.46 8.08
C TRP A 56 15.88 14.78 7.52
N ALA A 57 14.79 14.69 6.78
CA ALA A 57 14.02 15.84 6.34
C ALA A 57 12.53 15.56 6.55
N GLN A 58 11.74 16.57 6.87
CA GLN A 58 10.30 16.41 7.02
C GLN A 58 9.57 17.60 6.39
N ARG A 59 8.54 17.32 5.60
CA ARG A 59 7.68 18.32 4.98
C ARG A 59 6.23 17.90 5.09
N THR A 60 5.36 18.86 5.40
CA THR A 60 3.90 18.66 5.31
C THR A 60 3.42 19.16 3.97
N VAL A 61 2.79 18.27 3.20
CA VAL A 61 2.15 18.59 1.92
C VAL A 61 0.65 18.68 2.11
N VAL A 62 0.03 19.72 1.54
CA VAL A 62 -1.42 19.89 1.51
C VAL A 62 -1.94 19.49 0.13
N ILE A 63 -2.84 18.52 0.10
CA ILE A 63 -3.62 18.16 -1.08
C ILE A 63 -4.93 18.96 -1.02
N PRO A 64 -5.29 19.71 -2.08
CA PRO A 64 -6.55 20.45 -2.10
C PRO A 64 -7.74 19.49 -2.00
N PRO A 65 -8.94 19.98 -1.63
CA PRO A 65 -10.15 19.17 -1.54
C PRO A 65 -10.33 18.33 -2.80
N GLN A 66 -10.53 17.03 -2.62
CA GLN A 66 -10.88 16.12 -3.70
C GLN A 66 -12.34 15.72 -3.56
N ARG A 67 -12.96 15.36 -4.69
CA ARG A 67 -14.24 14.64 -4.65
C ARG A 67 -13.98 13.20 -4.22
N ARG A 68 -15.02 12.48 -3.82
CA ARG A 68 -14.92 11.03 -3.60
C ARG A 68 -14.26 10.34 -4.80
N GLY A 69 -13.37 9.40 -4.51
CA GLY A 69 -12.69 8.56 -5.48
C GLY A 69 -11.19 8.41 -5.21
N CYS A 70 -10.50 7.74 -6.12
CA CYS A 70 -9.05 7.56 -6.08
C CYS A 70 -8.36 8.58 -6.97
N HIS A 71 -7.35 9.29 -6.45
CA HIS A 71 -6.68 10.39 -7.14
C HIS A 71 -5.19 10.18 -7.20
N LEU A 72 -4.59 10.21 -8.39
CA LEU A 72 -3.14 10.15 -8.56
C LEU A 72 -2.49 11.44 -8.05
N ILE A 73 -1.77 11.38 -6.93
CA ILE A 73 -1.11 12.52 -6.30
C ILE A 73 0.41 12.52 -6.43
N THR A 74 1.01 11.51 -7.08
CA THR A 74 2.47 11.41 -7.29
C THR A 74 3.11 12.71 -7.78
N PRO A 75 2.59 13.39 -8.83
CA PRO A 75 3.23 14.60 -9.35
C PRO A 75 3.28 15.73 -8.32
N LYS A 76 2.19 15.91 -7.54
CA LYS A 76 2.11 16.90 -6.47
C LYS A 76 3.11 16.59 -5.36
N ILE A 77 3.17 15.33 -4.92
CA ILE A 77 4.10 14.89 -3.87
C ILE A 77 5.54 15.13 -4.30
N VAL A 78 5.95 14.63 -5.47
CA VAL A 78 7.32 14.75 -5.99
C VAL A 78 7.70 16.22 -6.16
N ASN A 79 6.81 17.04 -6.71
CA ASN A 79 7.08 18.48 -6.87
C ASN A 79 7.31 19.18 -5.53
N GLU A 80 6.53 18.83 -4.51
CA GLU A 80 6.63 19.43 -3.18
C GLU A 80 7.87 19.00 -2.41
N ILE A 81 8.41 17.80 -2.63
CA ILE A 81 9.60 17.32 -1.89
C ILE A 81 10.88 17.33 -2.72
N ARG A 82 10.84 17.80 -3.98
CA ARG A 82 11.97 17.66 -4.93
C ARG A 82 13.30 18.17 -4.41
N GLY A 83 13.29 19.24 -3.61
CA GLY A 83 14.50 19.86 -3.06
C GLY A 83 15.18 18.91 -2.10
N GLU A 84 14.47 18.57 -1.03
CA GLU A 84 14.94 17.65 0.00
C GLU A 84 15.23 16.26 -0.57
N LEU A 85 14.36 15.75 -1.45
CA LEU A 85 14.50 14.42 -2.04
C LEU A 85 15.79 14.29 -2.85
N SER A 86 16.19 15.32 -3.60
CA SER A 86 17.41 15.31 -4.43
C SER A 86 18.70 15.14 -3.62
N GLU A 87 18.63 15.34 -2.32
CA GLU A 87 19.77 15.28 -1.40
C GLU A 87 20.05 13.86 -0.86
N PHE A 88 19.19 12.89 -1.14
CA PHE A 88 19.32 11.51 -0.67
C PHE A 88 19.77 10.58 -1.80
N LYS A 89 20.91 9.92 -1.61
CA LYS A 89 21.41 8.85 -2.46
C LYS A 89 20.65 7.55 -2.25
N CYS A 90 20.37 7.20 -1.00
CA CYS A 90 19.65 5.99 -0.62
C CYS A 90 18.87 6.22 0.68
N GLY A 91 17.61 5.81 0.73
CA GLY A 91 16.80 6.05 1.92
C GLY A 91 15.37 5.54 1.82
N LEU A 92 14.51 6.05 2.70
CA LEU A 92 13.08 5.81 2.72
C LEU A 92 12.33 7.14 2.82
N ALA A 93 11.23 7.23 2.07
CA ALA A 93 10.23 8.27 2.19
C ALA A 93 9.00 7.65 2.87
N HIS A 94 8.75 8.05 4.11
CA HIS A 94 7.54 7.70 4.84
C HIS A 94 6.50 8.80 4.68
N LEU A 95 5.32 8.46 4.14
CA LEU A 95 4.19 9.35 3.99
C LEU A 95 3.12 8.94 5.01
N PHE A 96 2.63 9.90 5.78
CA PHE A 96 1.58 9.70 6.77
C PHE A 96 0.45 10.71 6.58
N LEU A 97 -0.73 10.23 6.24
CA LEU A 97 -1.94 11.02 6.03
C LEU A 97 -2.61 11.33 7.37
N HIS A 98 -2.82 12.61 7.65
CA HIS A 98 -3.53 13.07 8.85
C HIS A 98 -5.04 13.05 8.62
N HIS A 99 -5.60 11.86 8.41
CA HIS A 99 -7.04 11.66 8.29
C HIS A 99 -7.45 10.22 8.60
N THR A 100 -8.70 10.04 9.02
CA THR A 100 -9.29 8.73 9.37
C THR A 100 -10.37 8.27 8.40
N SER A 101 -10.77 9.15 7.47
CA SER A 101 -11.80 8.90 6.45
C SER A 101 -11.28 9.02 5.01
N ALA A 102 -9.96 9.01 4.84
CA ALA A 102 -9.25 9.02 3.57
C ALA A 102 -7.98 8.20 3.73
N SER A 103 -7.47 7.61 2.65
CA SER A 103 -6.33 6.69 2.72
C SER A 103 -5.30 6.94 1.64
N LEU A 104 -4.12 6.35 1.83
CA LEU A 104 -3.06 6.32 0.84
C LEU A 104 -2.86 4.89 0.33
N THR A 105 -2.62 4.75 -0.97
CA THR A 105 -2.25 3.47 -1.58
C THR A 105 -1.28 3.68 -2.74
N ILE A 106 -0.62 2.61 -3.18
CA ILE A 106 0.18 2.59 -4.40
C ILE A 106 -0.50 1.65 -5.40
N ASN A 107 -0.87 2.18 -6.55
CA ASN A 107 -1.51 1.42 -7.62
C ASN A 107 -1.15 2.02 -8.98
N GLU A 108 -1.83 1.60 -10.04
CA GLU A 108 -1.51 2.00 -11.42
C GLU A 108 -1.50 3.53 -11.62
N ASN A 109 -0.57 4.05 -12.42
CA ASN A 109 -0.44 5.49 -12.69
C ASN A 109 -0.80 5.89 -14.14
N TYR A 110 -1.33 4.97 -14.93
CA TYR A 110 -1.55 5.16 -16.37
C TYR A 110 -3.04 5.24 -16.73
N ASP A 111 -3.80 4.18 -16.48
CA ASP A 111 -5.22 4.15 -16.80
C ASP A 111 -6.09 4.67 -15.64
N SER A 112 -6.91 5.69 -15.92
CA SER A 112 -7.85 6.24 -14.94
C SER A 112 -8.99 5.28 -14.60
N ASP A 113 -9.31 4.31 -15.46
CA ASP A 113 -10.36 3.33 -15.21
C ASP A 113 -10.06 2.49 -13.96
N VAL A 114 -8.78 2.23 -13.67
CA VAL A 114 -8.38 1.54 -12.43
C VAL A 114 -8.80 2.34 -11.18
N GLN A 115 -8.78 3.67 -11.24
CA GLN A 115 -9.23 4.53 -10.12
C GLN A 115 -10.75 4.47 -9.96
N PHE A 116 -11.50 4.51 -11.06
CA PHE A 116 -12.96 4.42 -11.06
C PHE A 116 -13.47 3.05 -10.62
N ASP A 117 -12.84 1.97 -11.10
CA ASP A 117 -13.18 0.60 -10.73
C ASP A 117 -12.86 0.32 -9.26
N THR A 118 -11.74 0.86 -8.75
CA THR A 118 -11.40 0.75 -7.34
C THR A 118 -12.47 1.42 -6.46
N GLU A 119 -12.90 2.64 -6.79
CA GLU A 119 -13.98 3.31 -6.05
C GLU A 119 -15.31 2.56 -6.16
N THR A 120 -15.65 2.07 -7.37
CA THR A 120 -16.84 1.27 -7.60
C THR A 120 -16.84 0.00 -6.74
N PHE A 121 -15.70 -0.68 -6.65
CA PHE A 121 -15.52 -1.85 -5.80
C PHE A 121 -15.72 -1.48 -4.33
N LEU A 122 -15.03 -0.46 -3.81
CA LEU A 122 -15.13 -0.02 -2.41
C LEU A 122 -16.56 0.33 -2.03
N SER A 123 -17.28 1.05 -2.88
CA SER A 123 -18.67 1.43 -2.64
C SER A 123 -19.65 0.25 -2.70
N ARG A 124 -19.28 -0.85 -3.38
CA ARG A 124 -20.06 -2.11 -3.32
C ARG A 124 -19.84 -2.88 -2.03
N ILE A 125 -18.60 -3.00 -1.56
CA ILE A 125 -18.27 -3.81 -0.38
C ILE A 125 -18.49 -3.07 0.94
N VAL A 126 -18.43 -1.73 0.92
CA VAL A 126 -18.73 -0.86 2.06
C VAL A 126 -19.87 0.07 1.62
N PRO A 127 -21.13 -0.42 1.62
CA PRO A 127 -22.28 0.31 1.09
C PRO A 127 -22.65 1.49 1.98
N GLU A 128 -23.40 2.42 1.40
CA GLU A 128 -23.92 3.62 2.08
C GLU A 128 -25.45 3.65 2.01
N GLY A 129 -26.05 4.59 2.73
CA GLY A 129 -27.49 4.86 2.65
C GLY A 129 -28.36 4.07 3.63
N PRO A 130 -29.70 4.15 3.49
CA PRO A 130 -30.65 3.72 4.53
C PRO A 130 -30.60 2.23 4.89
N SER A 131 -30.15 1.38 3.98
CA SER A 131 -30.01 -0.06 4.20
C SER A 131 -28.63 -0.46 4.74
N ALA A 132 -27.68 0.47 4.83
CA ALA A 132 -26.34 0.18 5.30
C ALA A 132 -26.36 -0.07 6.83
N PRO A 133 -25.73 -1.14 7.34
CA PRO A 133 -25.84 -1.55 8.74
C PRO A 133 -24.89 -0.77 9.67
N TRP A 134 -24.65 0.52 9.39
CA TRP A 134 -23.67 1.33 10.12
C TRP A 134 -24.31 2.11 11.27
N ARG A 135 -23.62 2.11 12.42
CA ARG A 135 -24.05 2.84 13.62
C ARG A 135 -23.45 4.24 13.72
N HIS A 136 -22.30 4.48 13.08
CA HIS A 136 -21.59 5.76 13.14
C HIS A 136 -21.97 6.60 11.91
N THR A 137 -22.90 7.52 12.09
CA THR A 137 -23.51 8.29 11.00
C THR A 137 -23.65 9.77 11.35
N MET A 138 -22.92 10.25 12.37
CA MET A 138 -23.09 11.60 12.90
C MET A 138 -22.66 12.66 11.89
N GLU A 139 -21.71 12.35 11.01
CA GLU A 139 -21.24 13.25 9.96
C GLU A 139 -21.88 12.98 8.59
N GLY A 140 -22.92 12.15 8.52
CA GLY A 140 -23.66 11.84 7.30
C GLY A 140 -23.61 10.37 6.88
N PRO A 141 -24.23 10.03 5.72
CA PRO A 141 -24.33 8.65 5.24
C PRO A 141 -23.00 8.03 4.83
N ASP A 142 -21.97 8.85 4.58
CA ASP A 142 -20.63 8.44 4.14
C ASP A 142 -19.60 8.38 5.28
N ASP A 143 -20.01 8.68 6.52
CA ASP A 143 -19.17 8.76 7.71
C ASP A 143 -18.48 7.42 8.06
N MET A 144 -19.23 6.43 8.59
CA MET A 144 -18.66 5.09 8.83
C MET A 144 -18.07 4.42 7.58
N PRO A 145 -18.72 4.46 6.39
CA PRO A 145 -18.14 3.89 5.19
C PRO A 145 -16.72 4.40 4.91
N ALA A 146 -16.50 5.71 5.05
CA ALA A 146 -15.21 6.31 4.82
C ALA A 146 -14.14 5.83 5.82
N HIS A 147 -14.51 5.62 7.08
CA HIS A 147 -13.61 5.04 8.08
C HIS A 147 -13.21 3.59 7.79
N ILE A 148 -14.17 2.77 7.34
CA ILE A 148 -13.90 1.38 6.96
C ILE A 148 -12.98 1.35 5.73
N LYS A 149 -13.36 2.05 4.66
CA LYS A 149 -12.56 2.15 3.42
C LYS A 149 -11.15 2.68 3.72
N SER A 150 -11.03 3.67 4.61
CA SER A 150 -9.73 4.19 5.07
C SER A 150 -8.89 3.13 5.77
N SER A 151 -9.50 2.28 6.61
CA SER A 151 -8.81 1.24 7.36
C SER A 151 -8.37 0.06 6.49
N MET A 152 -9.01 -0.15 5.33
CA MET A 152 -8.64 -1.22 4.39
C MET A 152 -7.30 -0.95 3.70
N PHE A 153 -7.03 0.30 3.31
CA PHE A 153 -5.75 0.68 2.70
C PHE A 153 -4.75 1.24 3.72
N GLY A 154 -5.23 1.98 4.72
CA GLY A 154 -4.42 2.64 5.73
C GLY A 154 -4.03 4.08 5.38
N CYS A 155 -3.40 4.75 6.34
CA CYS A 155 -3.00 6.16 6.24
C CYS A 155 -1.53 6.36 5.91
N SER A 156 -0.75 5.29 5.69
CA SER A 156 0.70 5.40 5.59
C SER A 156 1.30 4.61 4.43
N LEU A 157 2.33 5.17 3.81
CA LEU A 157 3.17 4.51 2.82
C LEU A 157 4.64 4.66 3.21
N THR A 158 5.47 3.68 2.86
CA THR A 158 6.92 3.78 2.97
C THR A 158 7.53 3.37 1.63
N ILE A 159 8.26 4.29 1.00
CA ILE A 159 8.74 4.16 -0.38
C ILE A 159 10.27 4.28 -0.39
N PRO A 160 11.02 3.38 -1.04
CA PRO A 160 12.46 3.52 -1.14
C PRO A 160 12.88 4.77 -1.92
N ILE A 161 14.03 5.33 -1.57
CA ILE A 161 14.68 6.43 -2.30
C ILE A 161 15.96 5.92 -2.94
N THR A 162 16.20 6.27 -4.19
CA THR A 162 17.43 5.98 -4.91
C THR A 162 17.80 7.16 -5.80
N ASP A 163 19.04 7.66 -5.65
CA ASP A 163 19.61 8.77 -6.43
C ASP A 163 18.65 9.97 -6.59
N GLY A 164 18.11 10.42 -5.45
CA GLY A 164 17.25 11.59 -5.39
C GLY A 164 15.84 11.39 -5.95
N ARG A 165 15.36 10.14 -6.05
CA ARG A 165 14.06 9.79 -6.61
C ARG A 165 13.32 8.78 -5.74
N LEU A 166 12.00 8.87 -5.72
CA LEU A 166 11.16 7.79 -5.21
C LEU A 166 11.33 6.58 -6.13
N ASN A 167 11.81 5.47 -5.59
CA ASN A 167 12.09 4.24 -6.32
C ASN A 167 10.85 3.33 -6.30
N MET A 168 9.92 3.66 -7.18
CA MET A 168 8.70 2.90 -7.45
C MET A 168 8.80 2.26 -8.85
N GLY A 169 8.05 1.18 -9.08
CA GLY A 169 7.94 0.56 -10.40
C GLY A 169 7.31 1.49 -11.45
N THR A 170 7.53 1.20 -12.74
CA THR A 170 7.06 2.02 -13.87
C THR A 170 5.57 2.40 -13.77
N TRP A 171 4.75 1.43 -13.42
CA TRP A 171 3.29 1.59 -13.34
C TRP A 171 2.80 2.02 -11.96
N GLN A 172 3.68 2.20 -10.98
CA GLN A 172 3.27 2.55 -9.62
C GLN A 172 3.12 4.07 -9.45
N GLY A 173 2.02 4.47 -8.83
CA GLY A 173 1.72 5.84 -8.44
C GLY A 173 1.10 5.89 -7.05
N ILE A 174 1.37 6.98 -6.35
CA ILE A 174 0.81 7.29 -5.04
C ILE A 174 -0.59 7.85 -5.26
N TRP A 175 -1.59 7.22 -4.67
CA TRP A 175 -2.97 7.65 -4.72
C TRP A 175 -3.42 8.20 -3.36
N LEU A 176 -4.24 9.25 -3.40
CA LEU A 176 -5.14 9.62 -2.30
C LEU A 176 -6.51 9.05 -2.63
N CYS A 177 -7.01 8.13 -1.80
CA CYS A 177 -8.39 7.69 -1.87
C CYS A 177 -9.22 8.56 -0.94
N GLU A 178 -10.02 9.45 -1.51
CA GLU A 178 -10.98 10.26 -0.77
C GLU A 178 -12.31 9.51 -0.68
N HIS A 179 -12.76 9.23 0.54
CA HIS A 179 -13.97 8.43 0.74
C HIS A 179 -15.20 9.28 1.12
N ARG A 180 -15.02 10.58 1.35
CA ARG A 180 -16.12 11.52 1.62
C ARG A 180 -16.57 12.22 0.35
N ASP A 181 -17.86 12.53 0.25
CA ASP A 181 -18.42 13.28 -0.88
C ASP A 181 -17.94 14.73 -0.90
N TYR A 182 -17.84 15.34 0.29
CA TYR A 182 -17.47 16.73 0.49
C TYR A 182 -16.29 16.82 1.45
N ALA A 183 -15.09 16.64 0.91
CA ALA A 183 -13.87 16.65 1.70
C ALA A 183 -13.30 18.06 1.91
N THR A 184 -12.62 18.25 3.04
CA THR A 184 -11.70 19.36 3.24
C THR A 184 -10.31 19.00 2.68
N PRO A 185 -9.35 19.96 2.60
CA PRO A 185 -7.98 19.62 2.20
C PRO A 185 -7.37 18.52 3.08
N ARG A 186 -6.51 17.68 2.50
CA ARG A 186 -5.82 16.59 3.21
C ARG A 186 -4.36 16.96 3.45
N LYS A 187 -3.85 16.66 4.65
CA LYS A 187 -2.44 16.90 5.02
C LYS A 187 -1.69 15.58 5.05
N ILE A 188 -0.55 15.53 4.37
CA ILE A 188 0.34 14.38 4.35
C ILE A 188 1.69 14.83 4.90
N VAL A 189 2.13 14.25 6.01
CA VAL A 189 3.49 14.44 6.53
C VAL A 189 4.41 13.47 5.84
N ILE A 190 5.46 13.98 5.22
CA ILE A 190 6.45 13.21 4.49
C ILE A 190 7.76 13.33 5.25
N THR A 191 8.26 12.20 5.74
CA THR A 191 9.56 12.11 6.41
C THR A 191 10.51 11.35 5.49
N LEU A 192 11.64 11.98 5.15
CA LEU A 192 12.70 11.38 4.36
C LEU A 192 13.86 11.06 5.30
N ASN A 193 14.40 9.85 5.22
CA ASN A 193 15.58 9.46 5.98
C ASN A 193 16.50 8.58 5.14
N GLY A 194 17.81 8.78 5.27
CA GLY A 194 18.78 8.08 4.43
C GLY A 194 20.15 8.72 4.43
N ILE A 195 20.97 8.38 3.45
CA ILE A 195 22.29 8.95 3.18
C ILE A 195 22.32 9.68 1.84
#